data_AF-A0A947V7N5-F1
#
_entry.id   AF-A0A947V7N5-F1
#
_cell.length_a   1.000
_cell.length_b   1.000
_cell.length_c   1.000
_cell.angle_alpha   90.00
_cell.angle_beta   90.00
_cell.angle_gamma   90.00
#
_symmetry.space_group_name_H-M   'P 1'
#
loop_
_entity.id
_entity.type
_entity.pdbx_description
1 polymer ?
#
loop_
_entity_poly.entity_id
_entity_poly.type
_entity_poly.pdbx_seq_one_letter_code
_entity_poly.pdbx_strand_id
1 'polypeptide(L)'
;MHKIKLAGLIGMLLAGGLIIIGAQRKKIEQWLHSKGNPFFSEAFFSFMDRDKIGPILAFIVLIRTGEYMLSSMVAPFMVDLGIEKHYGWISSGVGLPFSIIGAMLGGWFISKYSLRKMIWPLLLAQNFTNLTYMFLALKLEAFIQINTGNPDPAVIGPENILMVACIHAFDQLAGGFGTAVLMIFLMRLYRPRFKAAHYAIGTGLMSFSGLYAGVLSGFLASWAGYDYFFGISFLLSLPALGLILFIPLAEPKNKEALR
;
A
#
# COMPACT_ATOMS: atom_id res chain seq x y z
N MET A 1 16.69 19.77 -30.18
CA MET A 1 16.03 18.48 -30.45
C MET A 1 16.12 17.60 -29.22
N HIS A 2 15.02 17.47 -28.49
CA HIS A 2 14.93 16.86 -27.16
C HIS A 2 14.96 15.32 -27.29
N LYS A 3 15.97 14.65 -26.70
CA LYS A 3 16.02 13.18 -26.63
C LYS A 3 14.86 12.71 -25.76
N ILE A 4 13.83 12.11 -26.36
CA ILE A 4 12.80 11.39 -25.61
C ILE A 4 13.54 10.31 -24.81
N LYS A 5 13.57 10.45 -23.48
CA LYS A 5 14.16 9.45 -22.58
C LYS A 5 13.45 8.11 -22.85
N LEU A 6 14.18 6.99 -22.81
CA LEU A 6 13.66 5.63 -23.05
C LEU A 6 12.35 5.34 -22.29
N ALA A 7 12.18 5.92 -21.09
CA ALA A 7 10.96 5.86 -20.29
C ALA A 7 9.74 6.51 -20.98
N GLY A 8 9.92 7.61 -21.71
CA GLY A 8 8.88 8.25 -22.52
C GLY A 8 8.48 7.40 -23.72
N LEU A 9 9.42 6.66 -24.33
CA LEU A 9 9.12 5.72 -25.42
C LEU A 9 8.30 4.52 -24.92
N ILE A 10 8.67 3.96 -23.76
CA ILE A 10 7.94 2.87 -23.11
C ILE A 10 6.53 3.35 -22.69
N GLY A 11 6.42 4.56 -22.14
CA GLY A 11 5.13 5.18 -21.82
C GLY A 11 4.24 5.38 -23.05
N MET A 12 4.81 5.82 -24.17
CA MET A 12 4.08 5.96 -25.44
C MET A 12 3.69 4.60 -26.05
N LEU A 13 4.52 3.57 -25.91
CA LEU A 13 4.20 2.21 -26.37
C LEU A 13 3.09 1.57 -25.52
N LEU A 14 3.12 1.73 -24.19
CA LEU A 14 2.05 1.27 -23.30
C LEU A 14 0.74 2.04 -23.56
N ALA A 15 0.82 3.36 -23.71
CA ALA A 15 -0.34 4.18 -24.09
C ALA A 15 -0.88 3.77 -25.48
N GLY A 16 0.00 3.54 -26.45
CA GLY A 16 -0.36 3.03 -27.78
C GLY A 16 -1.00 1.65 -27.73
N GLY A 17 -0.47 0.73 -26.91
CA GLY A 17 -1.04 -0.58 -26.67
C GLY A 17 -2.44 -0.52 -26.05
N LEU A 18 -2.64 0.35 -25.05
CA LEU A 18 -3.95 0.61 -24.45
C LEU A 18 -4.93 1.25 -25.45
N ILE A 19 -4.46 2.16 -26.30
CA ILE A 19 -5.26 2.77 -27.38
C ILE A 19 -5.64 1.72 -28.43
N ILE A 20 -4.75 0.80 -28.79
CA ILE A 20 -5.04 -0.30 -29.74
C ILE A 20 -6.05 -1.29 -29.14
N ILE A 21 -5.88 -1.66 -27.87
CA ILE A 21 -6.86 -2.49 -27.13
C ILE A 21 -8.21 -1.78 -27.07
N GLY A 22 -8.22 -0.46 -26.82
CA GLY A 22 -9.42 0.38 -26.82
C GLY A 22 -10.06 0.55 -28.20
N ALA A 23 -9.26 0.68 -29.26
CA ALA A 23 -9.74 0.82 -30.63
C ALA A 23 -10.30 -0.49 -31.18
N GLN A 24 -9.71 -1.62 -30.78
CA GLN A 24 -10.19 -2.96 -31.09
C GLN A 24 -11.20 -3.48 -30.07
N ARG A 25 -11.64 -2.64 -29.13
CA ARG A 25 -12.61 -2.98 -28.08
C ARG A 25 -13.81 -3.71 -28.64
N LYS A 26 -14.45 -3.23 -29.72
CA LYS A 26 -15.66 -3.89 -30.28
C LYS A 26 -15.38 -5.29 -30.84
N LYS A 27 -14.18 -5.55 -31.41
CA LYS A 27 -13.78 -6.89 -31.87
C LYS A 27 -13.47 -7.82 -30.69
N ILE A 28 -12.79 -7.32 -29.66
CA ILE A 28 -12.49 -8.06 -28.43
C ILE A 28 -13.79 -8.36 -27.67
N GLU A 29 -14.68 -7.38 -27.56
CA GLU A 29 -16.00 -7.46 -26.95
C GLU A 29 -16.89 -8.43 -27.73
N GLN A 30 -16.95 -8.36 -29.06
CA GLN A 30 -17.68 -9.36 -29.87
C GLN A 30 -17.08 -10.76 -29.78
N TRP A 31 -15.76 -10.90 -29.67
CA TRP A 31 -15.08 -12.18 -29.44
C TRP A 31 -15.32 -12.74 -28.02
N LEU A 32 -15.45 -11.87 -27.01
CA LEU A 32 -15.79 -12.23 -25.63
C LEU A 32 -17.30 -12.55 -25.47
N HIS A 33 -18.17 -11.81 -26.17
CA HIS A 33 -19.62 -11.97 -26.12
C HIS A 33 -20.14 -13.07 -27.05
N SER A 34 -19.44 -13.44 -28.13
CA SER A 34 -19.77 -14.65 -28.92
C SER A 34 -19.63 -15.93 -28.08
N LYS A 35 -18.91 -15.86 -26.96
CA LYS A 35 -18.81 -16.92 -25.95
C LYS A 35 -19.76 -16.76 -24.76
N GLY A 36 -20.61 -15.74 -24.71
CA GLY A 36 -21.63 -15.51 -23.67
C GLY A 36 -21.11 -15.75 -22.26
N ASN A 37 -20.63 -14.72 -21.57
CA ASN A 37 -19.99 -14.91 -20.26
C ASN A 37 -20.85 -14.42 -19.08
N PRO A 38 -21.76 -15.25 -18.55
CA PRO A 38 -22.34 -15.12 -17.21
C PRO A 38 -21.27 -15.00 -16.12
N PHE A 39 -20.07 -15.52 -16.35
CA PHE A 39 -19.05 -15.71 -15.31
C PHE A 39 -18.57 -14.43 -14.63
N PHE A 40 -18.28 -13.35 -15.37
CA PHE A 40 -17.75 -12.11 -14.76
C PHE A 40 -18.85 -11.29 -14.09
N SER A 41 -20.04 -11.23 -14.68
CA SER A 41 -21.21 -10.60 -14.04
C SER A 41 -21.62 -11.36 -12.79
N GLU A 42 -21.71 -12.70 -12.85
CA GLU A 42 -21.94 -13.55 -11.67
C GLU A 42 -20.85 -13.36 -10.61
N ALA A 43 -19.57 -13.25 -10.99
CA ALA A 43 -18.48 -13.01 -10.05
C ALA A 43 -18.60 -11.63 -9.37
N PHE A 44 -18.94 -10.59 -10.14
CA PHE A 44 -19.13 -9.24 -9.60
C PHE A 44 -20.32 -9.18 -8.65
N PHE A 45 -21.48 -9.68 -9.07
CA PHE A 45 -22.64 -9.76 -8.18
C PHE A 45 -22.35 -10.66 -6.99
N SER A 46 -21.67 -11.81 -7.16
CA SER A 46 -21.25 -12.65 -6.03
C SER A 46 -20.26 -11.97 -5.07
N PHE A 47 -19.52 -10.95 -5.53
CA PHE A 47 -18.67 -10.14 -4.67
C PHE A 47 -19.52 -9.13 -3.89
N MET A 48 -20.45 -8.46 -4.57
CA MET A 48 -21.30 -7.39 -4.03
C MET A 48 -22.44 -7.88 -3.15
N ASP A 49 -22.96 -9.08 -3.43
CA ASP A 49 -24.11 -9.71 -2.77
C ASP A 49 -23.71 -10.39 -1.44
N ARG A 50 -22.94 -9.66 -0.62
CA ARG A 50 -22.46 -10.12 0.67
C ARG A 50 -23.04 -9.27 1.78
N ASP A 51 -23.44 -9.95 2.84
CA ASP A 51 -23.77 -9.28 4.09
C ASP A 51 -22.59 -8.40 4.53
N LYS A 52 -22.88 -7.12 4.78
CA LYS A 52 -21.91 -6.09 5.18
C LYS A 52 -20.85 -5.78 4.11
N ILE A 53 -21.20 -5.84 2.82
CA ILE A 53 -20.31 -5.43 1.73
C ILE A 53 -19.79 -3.99 1.88
N GLY A 54 -20.62 -3.04 2.34
CA GLY A 54 -20.22 -1.64 2.54
C GLY A 54 -19.00 -1.49 3.46
N PRO A 55 -19.07 -1.97 4.71
CA PRO A 55 -17.91 -1.99 5.62
C PRO A 55 -16.70 -2.74 5.07
N ILE A 56 -16.90 -3.84 4.33
CA ILE A 56 -15.80 -4.61 3.72
C ILE A 56 -15.09 -3.79 2.63
N LEU A 57 -15.83 -3.13 1.75
CA LEU A 57 -15.27 -2.27 0.70
C LEU A 57 -14.53 -1.08 1.31
N ALA A 58 -15.17 -0.40 2.27
CA ALA A 58 -14.57 0.71 3.00
C ALA A 58 -13.26 0.27 3.67
N PHE A 59 -13.24 -0.91 4.27
CA PHE A 59 -12.03 -1.45 4.89
C PHE A 59 -10.93 -1.76 3.87
N ILE A 60 -11.23 -2.39 2.74
CA ILE A 60 -10.23 -2.68 1.69
C ILE A 60 -9.55 -1.39 1.20
N VAL A 61 -10.33 -0.31 1.07
CA VAL A 61 -9.81 1.00 0.65
C VAL A 61 -9.04 1.70 1.77
N LEU A 62 -9.59 1.73 2.98
CA LEU A 62 -9.04 2.54 4.07
C LEU A 62 -7.86 1.88 4.80
N ILE A 63 -7.81 0.55 4.89
CA ILE A 63 -6.79 -0.20 5.66
C ILE A 63 -5.35 0.15 5.27
N ARG A 64 -5.11 0.46 3.99
CA ARG A 64 -3.78 0.86 3.51
C ARG A 64 -3.65 2.33 3.19
N THR A 65 -4.71 3.12 3.32
CA THR A 65 -4.65 4.54 2.93
C THR A 65 -3.53 5.28 3.66
N GLY A 66 -3.41 5.12 4.99
CA GLY A 66 -2.33 5.77 5.77
C GLY A 66 -0.92 5.33 5.35
N GLU A 67 -0.72 4.03 5.10
CA GLU A 67 0.57 3.51 4.63
C GLU A 67 0.90 3.91 3.19
N TYR A 68 -0.10 3.99 2.31
CA TYR A 68 0.10 4.49 0.96
C TYR A 68 0.47 5.97 0.96
N MET A 69 -0.13 6.77 1.83
CA MET A 69 0.28 8.16 2.04
C MET A 69 1.73 8.22 2.50
N LEU A 70 2.09 7.48 3.56
CA LEU A 70 3.44 7.42 4.09
C LEU A 70 4.46 7.03 3.01
N SER A 71 4.30 5.85 2.42
CA SER A 71 5.23 5.26 1.44
C SER A 71 5.45 6.14 0.21
N SER A 72 4.41 6.86 -0.23
CA SER A 72 4.54 7.79 -1.36
C SER A 72 5.46 8.98 -1.05
N MET A 73 5.53 9.41 0.21
CA MET A 73 6.32 10.56 0.65
C MET A 73 7.68 10.19 1.26
N VAL A 74 7.94 8.91 1.54
CA VAL A 74 9.26 8.46 2.05
C VAL A 74 10.36 8.85 1.07
N ALA A 75 10.24 8.58 -0.24
CA ALA A 75 11.32 8.90 -1.17
C ALA A 75 11.59 10.41 -1.29
N PRO A 76 10.59 11.30 -1.48
CA PRO A 76 10.78 12.74 -1.40
C PRO A 76 11.40 13.20 -0.07
N PHE A 77 10.94 12.66 1.06
CA PHE A 77 11.48 12.98 2.38
C PHE A 77 12.98 12.65 2.50
N MET A 78 13.44 11.54 1.92
CA MET A 78 14.86 11.17 1.93
C MET A 78 15.72 12.07 1.04
N VAL A 79 15.15 12.57 -0.06
CA VAL A 79 15.80 13.57 -0.92
C VAL A 79 15.95 14.88 -0.16
N ASP A 80 14.88 15.35 0.48
CA ASP A 80 14.89 16.57 1.30
C ASP A 80 15.73 16.43 2.57
N LEU A 81 16.03 15.22 3.04
CA LEU A 81 17.03 14.98 4.08
C LEU A 81 18.47 15.01 3.55
N GLY A 82 18.70 15.12 2.24
CA GLY A 82 20.03 15.13 1.64
C GLY A 82 20.68 13.75 1.53
N ILE A 83 19.91 12.68 1.65
CA ILE A 83 20.41 11.29 1.66
C ILE A 83 19.95 10.48 0.45
N GLU A 84 19.60 11.14 -0.66
CA GLU A 84 19.18 10.50 -1.92
C GLU A 84 20.11 9.35 -2.35
N LYS A 85 21.44 9.58 -2.31
CA LYS A 85 22.45 8.57 -2.65
C LYS A 85 22.40 7.35 -1.73
N HIS A 86 22.04 7.57 -0.46
CA HIS A 86 21.94 6.49 0.52
C HIS A 86 20.59 5.78 0.49
N TYR A 87 19.53 6.44 0.03
CA TYR A 87 18.19 5.86 -0.02
C TYR A 87 18.15 4.58 -0.86
N GLY A 88 18.86 4.53 -1.99
CA GLY A 88 18.87 3.34 -2.85
C GLY A 88 19.31 2.06 -2.13
N TRP A 89 20.37 2.12 -1.32
CA TRP A 89 20.83 0.96 -0.55
C TRP A 89 20.03 0.76 0.73
N ILE A 90 19.51 1.81 1.37
CA ILE A 90 18.62 1.68 2.53
C ILE A 90 17.34 0.95 2.12
N SER A 91 16.70 1.37 1.03
CA SER A 91 15.46 0.77 0.55
C SER A 91 15.66 -0.66 0.05
N SER A 92 16.71 -0.90 -0.75
CA SER A 92 16.94 -2.21 -1.35
C SER A 92 17.60 -3.20 -0.38
N GLY A 93 18.61 -2.74 0.37
CA GLY A 93 19.41 -3.58 1.25
C GLY A 93 18.77 -3.82 2.61
N VAL A 94 18.08 -2.83 3.16
CA VAL A 94 17.38 -2.96 4.46
C VAL A 94 15.88 -3.15 4.25
N GLY A 95 15.27 -2.31 3.40
CA GLY A 95 13.81 -2.30 3.27
C GLY A 95 13.22 -3.58 2.67
N LEU A 96 13.83 -4.16 1.64
CA LEU A 96 13.30 -5.36 1.00
C LEU A 96 13.36 -6.61 1.90
N PRO A 97 14.49 -6.96 2.55
CA PRO A 97 14.53 -8.09 3.47
C PRO A 97 13.57 -7.94 4.64
N PHE A 98 13.47 -6.75 5.24
CA PHE A 98 12.58 -6.51 6.38
C PHE A 98 11.11 -6.60 5.98
N SER A 99 10.73 -6.16 4.78
CA SER A 99 9.38 -6.35 4.24
C SER A 99 9.01 -7.82 4.10
N ILE A 100 9.91 -8.64 3.56
CA ILE A 100 9.71 -10.09 3.44
C ILE A 100 9.57 -10.73 4.82
N ILE A 101 10.48 -10.42 5.74
CA ILE A 101 10.46 -10.92 7.12
C ILE A 101 9.14 -10.53 7.80
N GLY A 102 8.71 -9.27 7.65
CA GLY A 102 7.45 -8.76 8.18
C GLY A 102 6.25 -9.53 7.63
N ALA A 103 6.18 -9.73 6.31
CA ALA A 103 5.09 -10.48 5.69
C ALA A 103 5.06 -11.95 6.16
N MET A 104 6.21 -12.60 6.26
CA MET A 104 6.34 -13.98 6.76
C MET A 104 5.92 -14.09 8.23
N LEU A 105 6.42 -13.20 9.09
CA LEU A 105 6.08 -13.15 10.52
C LEU A 105 4.59 -12.83 10.72
N GLY A 106 4.03 -11.88 9.97
CA GLY A 106 2.61 -11.56 10.00
C GLY A 106 1.74 -12.76 9.62
N GLY A 107 2.09 -13.45 8.54
CA GLY A 107 1.42 -14.69 8.14
C GLY A 107 1.52 -15.79 9.19
N TRP A 108 2.70 -15.97 9.78
CA TRP A 108 2.93 -16.93 10.86
C TRP A 108 2.11 -16.62 12.12
N PHE A 109 2.09 -15.36 12.58
CA PHE A 109 1.27 -14.92 13.71
C PHE A 109 -0.21 -15.17 13.48
N ILE A 110 -0.72 -14.83 12.28
CA ILE A 110 -2.12 -15.04 11.92
C ILE A 110 -2.46 -16.55 11.87
N SER A 111 -1.55 -17.37 11.35
CA SER A 111 -1.70 -18.83 11.31
C SER A 111 -1.78 -19.43 12.72
N LYS A 112 -0.94 -18.95 13.65
CA LYS A 112 -0.86 -19.45 15.03
C LYS A 112 -2.02 -18.97 15.92
N TYR A 113 -2.42 -17.70 15.83
CA TYR A 113 -3.31 -17.05 16.82
C TYR A 113 -4.67 -16.59 16.27
N SER A 114 -4.99 -16.84 14.99
CA SER A 114 -6.18 -16.35 14.26
C SER A 114 -6.08 -14.88 13.82
N LEU A 115 -6.64 -14.61 12.63
CA LEU A 115 -6.72 -13.26 12.05
C LEU A 115 -7.46 -12.29 12.97
N ARG A 116 -8.54 -12.74 13.63
CA ARG A 116 -9.37 -11.89 14.49
C ARG A 116 -8.58 -11.26 15.64
N LYS A 117 -7.62 -11.99 16.21
CA LYS A 117 -6.79 -11.50 17.31
C LYS A 117 -5.60 -10.69 16.82
N MET A 118 -4.99 -11.10 15.70
CA MET A 118 -3.74 -10.51 15.22
C MET A 118 -3.94 -9.28 14.34
N ILE A 119 -5.13 -9.05 13.77
CA ILE A 119 -5.42 -7.88 12.93
C ILE A 119 -5.12 -6.56 13.65
N TRP A 120 -5.47 -6.47 14.94
CA TRP A 120 -5.23 -5.27 15.76
C TRP A 120 -3.74 -4.97 15.97
N PRO A 121 -2.94 -5.84 16.61
CA PRO A 121 -1.54 -5.54 16.86
C PRO A 121 -0.73 -5.34 15.58
N LEU A 122 -1.05 -6.09 14.51
CA LEU A 122 -0.34 -5.98 13.24
C LEU A 122 -0.62 -4.65 12.52
N LEU A 123 -1.89 -4.22 12.44
CA LEU A 123 -2.24 -2.94 11.83
C LEU A 123 -1.86 -1.75 12.70
N LEU A 124 -1.89 -1.90 14.03
CA LEU A 124 -1.36 -0.88 14.93
C LEU A 124 0.15 -0.71 14.75
N ALA A 125 0.91 -1.80 14.62
CA ALA A 125 2.34 -1.72 14.31
C ALA A 125 2.60 -1.02 12.97
N GLN A 126 1.79 -1.32 11.95
CA GLN A 126 1.85 -0.64 10.65
C GLN A 126 1.52 0.85 10.77
N ASN A 127 0.45 1.21 11.47
CA ASN A 127 0.07 2.62 11.60
C ASN A 127 1.06 3.41 12.46
N PHE A 128 1.69 2.76 13.45
CA PHE A 128 2.71 3.36 14.29
C PHE A 128 3.92 3.86 13.51
N THR A 129 4.20 3.32 12.31
CA THR A 129 5.32 3.79 11.47
C THR A 129 5.15 5.25 11.05
N ASN A 130 3.91 5.71 10.83
CA ASN A 130 3.61 7.12 10.57
C ASN A 130 4.13 8.02 11.71
N LEU A 131 3.95 7.61 12.97
CA LEU A 131 4.46 8.36 14.12
C LEU A 131 5.98 8.33 14.19
N THR A 132 6.62 7.21 13.81
CA THR A 132 8.08 7.16 13.77
C THR A 132 8.67 8.09 12.71
N TYR A 133 8.00 8.25 11.57
CA TYR A 133 8.38 9.21 10.53
C TYR A 133 8.06 10.65 10.94
N MET A 134 6.95 10.89 11.65
CA MET A 134 6.67 12.21 12.25
C MET A 134 7.78 12.62 13.22
N PHE A 135 8.22 11.70 14.09
CA PHE A 135 9.35 11.94 14.99
C PHE A 135 10.64 12.26 14.22
N LEU A 136 10.91 11.52 13.14
CA LEU A 136 12.09 11.74 12.30
C LEU A 136 12.04 13.11 11.60
N ALA A 137 10.88 13.51 11.11
CA ALA A 137 10.66 14.82 10.49
C ALA A 137 10.89 15.97 11.50
N LEU A 138 10.34 15.86 12.70
CA LEU A 138 10.55 16.85 13.77
C LEU A 138 12.02 16.95 14.21
N LYS A 139 12.70 15.80 14.35
CA LYS A 139 14.11 15.79 14.79
C LYS A 139 15.06 16.36 13.73
N LEU A 140 14.75 16.16 12.44
CA LEU A 140 15.61 16.56 11.32
C LEU A 140 15.06 17.76 10.55
N GLU A 141 14.10 18.50 11.10
CA GLU A 141 13.43 19.63 10.45
C GLU A 141 14.43 20.69 9.94
N ALA A 142 15.45 21.00 10.74
CA ALA A 142 16.50 21.93 10.35
C ALA A 142 17.24 21.50 9.07
N PHE A 143 17.48 20.20 8.89
CA PHE A 143 18.13 19.67 7.69
C PHE A 143 17.18 19.69 6.49
N ILE A 144 15.90 19.38 6.70
CA ILE A 144 14.87 19.45 5.66
C ILE A 144 14.83 20.88 5.10
N GLN A 145 14.71 21.90 5.93
CA GLN A 145 14.65 23.30 5.48
C GLN A 145 15.90 23.76 4.72
N ILE A 146 17.09 23.25 5.07
CA ILE A 146 18.37 23.61 4.42
C ILE A 146 18.52 22.90 3.06
N ASN A 147 18.00 21.69 2.95
CA ASN A 147 18.24 20.81 1.81
C ASN A 147 17.11 20.86 0.77
N THR A 148 15.88 21.22 1.16
CA THR A 148 14.76 21.35 0.23
C THR A 148 15.09 22.39 -0.86
N GLY A 149 15.22 21.92 -2.11
CA GLY A 149 15.54 22.77 -3.27
C GLY A 149 17.02 23.14 -3.43
N ASN A 150 17.91 22.61 -2.59
CA ASN A 150 19.34 22.86 -2.68
C ASN A 150 20.03 21.81 -3.57
N PRO A 151 20.77 22.20 -4.62
CA PRO A 151 21.51 21.26 -5.46
C PRO A 151 22.68 20.55 -4.74
N ASP A 152 23.22 21.15 -3.67
CA ASP A 152 24.29 20.57 -2.85
C ASP A 152 23.82 20.41 -1.39
N PRO A 153 23.14 19.30 -1.05
CA PRO A 153 22.54 19.11 0.26
C PRO A 153 23.60 18.93 1.36
N ALA A 154 23.33 19.51 2.52
CA ALA A 154 24.11 19.32 3.73
C ALA A 154 23.98 17.87 4.25
N VAL A 155 25.11 17.30 4.65
CA VAL A 155 25.19 15.91 5.13
C VAL A 155 24.71 15.85 6.58
N ILE A 156 23.67 15.04 6.84
CA ILE A 156 23.08 14.86 8.18
C ILE A 156 23.95 14.04 9.15
N GLY A 157 25.07 13.49 8.67
CA GLY A 157 25.99 12.66 9.46
C GLY A 157 25.57 11.18 9.57
N PRO A 158 26.52 10.28 9.92
CA PRO A 158 26.31 8.82 9.91
C PRO A 158 25.31 8.34 10.98
N GLU A 159 25.25 9.00 12.13
CA GLU A 159 24.31 8.65 13.21
C GLU A 159 22.85 8.86 12.80
N ASN A 160 22.56 9.94 12.07
CA ASN A 160 21.21 10.23 11.59
C ASN A 160 20.85 9.30 10.43
N ILE A 161 21.80 8.95 9.56
CA ILE A 161 21.59 7.93 8.51
C ILE A 161 21.25 6.57 9.14
N LEU A 162 21.95 6.16 10.19
CA LEU A 162 21.65 4.91 10.89
C LEU A 162 20.25 4.93 11.50
N MET A 163 19.87 6.03 12.15
CA MET A 163 18.52 6.22 12.71
C MET A 163 17.43 6.14 11.62
N VAL A 164 17.65 6.82 10.49
CA VAL A 164 16.75 6.75 9.32
C VAL A 164 16.63 5.31 8.82
N ALA A 165 17.75 4.58 8.69
CA ALA A 165 17.76 3.20 8.23
C ALA A 165 17.02 2.26 9.19
N CYS A 166 17.17 2.44 10.51
CA CYS A 166 16.43 1.68 11.52
C CYS A 166 14.92 1.94 11.46
N ILE A 167 14.50 3.21 11.33
CA ILE A 167 13.08 3.57 11.18
C ILE A 167 12.53 2.99 9.87
N HIS A 168 13.26 3.09 8.77
CA HIS A 168 12.84 2.51 7.49
C HIS A 168 12.77 0.97 7.55
N ALA A 169 13.68 0.31 8.27
CA ALA A 169 13.62 -1.13 8.50
C ALA A 169 12.33 -1.54 9.24
N PHE A 170 12.00 -0.79 10.30
CA PHE A 170 10.78 -1.01 11.06
C PHE A 170 9.53 -0.75 10.22
N ASP A 171 9.53 0.32 9.42
CA ASP A 171 8.44 0.66 8.51
C ASP A 171 8.17 -0.45 7.50
N GLN A 172 9.21 -0.94 6.86
CA GLN A 172 9.10 -2.01 5.87
C GLN A 172 8.63 -3.32 6.51
N LEU A 173 9.12 -3.65 7.70
CA LEU A 173 8.65 -4.82 8.47
C LEU A 173 7.17 -4.71 8.84
N ALA A 174 6.73 -3.54 9.30
CA ALA A 174 5.34 -3.32 9.67
C ALA A 174 4.41 -3.22 8.44
N GLY A 175 4.89 -2.66 7.32
CA GLY A 175 4.22 -2.72 6.02
C GLY A 175 4.05 -4.16 5.51
N GLY A 176 5.02 -5.03 5.81
CA GLY A 176 4.92 -6.48 5.61
C GLY A 176 3.75 -7.09 6.40
N PHE A 177 3.57 -6.72 7.66
CA PHE A 177 2.42 -7.15 8.46
C PHE A 177 1.08 -6.73 7.85
N GLY A 178 0.97 -5.48 7.41
CA GLY A 178 -0.21 -4.96 6.70
C GLY A 178 -0.56 -5.77 5.46
N THR A 179 0.46 -6.11 4.68
CA THR A 179 0.32 -6.93 3.47
C THR A 179 -0.19 -8.34 3.82
N ALA A 180 0.35 -8.96 4.87
CA ALA A 180 -0.10 -10.28 5.32
C ALA A 180 -1.56 -10.28 5.80
N VAL A 181 -1.93 -9.29 6.62
CA VAL A 181 -3.31 -9.11 7.10
C VAL A 181 -4.27 -8.99 5.94
N LEU A 182 -3.97 -8.09 4.99
CA LEU A 182 -4.84 -7.81 3.86
C LEU A 182 -4.98 -9.00 2.92
N MET A 183 -3.87 -9.66 2.59
CA MET A 183 -3.90 -10.83 1.72
C MET A 183 -4.74 -11.96 2.32
N ILE A 184 -4.56 -12.25 3.61
CA ILE A 184 -5.33 -13.30 4.30
C ILE A 184 -6.80 -12.89 4.43
N PHE A 185 -7.08 -11.61 4.71
CA PHE A 185 -8.44 -11.09 4.76
C PHE A 185 -9.16 -11.27 3.42
N LEU A 186 -8.53 -10.84 2.32
CA LEU A 186 -9.04 -10.98 0.97
C LEU A 186 -9.25 -12.45 0.57
N MET A 187 -8.27 -13.32 0.84
CA MET A 187 -8.38 -14.76 0.58
C MET A 187 -9.55 -15.41 1.32
N ARG A 188 -9.86 -14.97 2.55
CA ARG A 188 -11.03 -15.44 3.31
C ARG A 188 -12.35 -14.94 2.73
N LEU A 189 -12.34 -13.76 2.11
CA LEU A 189 -13.51 -13.27 1.40
C LEU A 189 -13.74 -14.10 0.13
N TYR A 190 -12.73 -14.46 -0.63
CA TYR A 190 -12.94 -14.98 -1.99
C TYR A 190 -13.62 -16.35 -2.05
N ARG A 191 -14.76 -16.43 -2.77
CA ARG A 191 -15.41 -17.70 -3.04
C ARG A 191 -14.55 -18.57 -3.98
N PRO A 192 -14.44 -19.89 -3.74
CA PRO A 192 -13.59 -20.78 -4.53
C PRO A 192 -13.83 -20.74 -6.04
N ARG A 193 -15.09 -20.61 -6.46
CA ARG A 193 -15.50 -20.54 -7.88
C ARG A 193 -15.01 -19.30 -8.62
N PHE A 194 -14.84 -18.18 -7.92
CA PHE A 194 -14.53 -16.87 -8.52
C PHE A 194 -13.25 -16.25 -7.95
N LYS A 195 -12.31 -17.06 -7.43
CA LYS A 195 -11.08 -16.56 -6.76
C LYS A 195 -10.32 -15.53 -7.58
N ALA A 196 -10.08 -15.80 -8.85
CA ALA A 196 -9.33 -14.91 -9.74
C ALA A 196 -10.06 -13.57 -9.97
N ALA A 197 -11.36 -13.60 -10.23
CA ALA A 197 -12.17 -12.41 -10.43
C ALA A 197 -12.27 -11.56 -9.15
N HIS A 198 -12.50 -12.19 -8.00
CA HIS A 198 -12.54 -11.48 -6.73
C HIS A 198 -11.17 -10.91 -6.33
N TYR A 199 -10.08 -11.61 -6.64
CA TYR A 199 -8.72 -11.10 -6.47
C TYR A 199 -8.52 -9.83 -7.30
N ALA A 200 -8.90 -9.85 -8.59
CA ALA A 200 -8.81 -8.69 -9.47
C ALA A 200 -9.65 -7.49 -8.96
N ILE A 201 -10.86 -7.72 -8.45
CA ILE A 201 -11.69 -6.66 -7.86
C ILE A 201 -11.02 -6.06 -6.62
N GLY A 202 -10.55 -6.92 -5.70
CA GLY A 202 -9.89 -6.48 -4.47
C GLY A 202 -8.60 -5.71 -4.72
N THR A 203 -7.73 -6.21 -5.61
CA THR A 203 -6.48 -5.51 -5.97
C THR A 203 -6.75 -4.24 -6.75
N GLY A 204 -7.77 -4.20 -7.61
CA GLY A 204 -8.21 -2.98 -8.29
C GLY A 204 -8.63 -1.89 -7.31
N LEU A 205 -9.42 -2.23 -6.30
CA LEU A 205 -9.83 -1.30 -5.23
C LEU A 205 -8.63 -0.80 -4.40
N MET A 206 -7.67 -1.68 -4.11
CA MET A 206 -6.44 -1.30 -3.41
C MET A 206 -5.61 -0.32 -4.24
N SER A 207 -5.39 -0.61 -5.52
CA SER A 207 -4.65 0.27 -6.44
C SER A 207 -5.31 1.64 -6.56
N PHE A 208 -6.66 1.68 -6.59
CA PHE A 208 -7.41 2.92 -6.53
C PHE A 208 -7.11 3.71 -5.25
N SER A 209 -7.16 3.05 -4.08
CA SER A 209 -6.83 3.71 -2.81
C SER A 209 -5.41 4.26 -2.77
N GLY A 210 -4.42 3.50 -3.28
CA GLY A 210 -3.03 3.91 -3.32
C GLY A 210 -2.79 5.10 -4.25
N LEU A 211 -3.46 5.15 -5.40
CA LEU A 211 -3.36 6.27 -6.33
C LEU A 211 -3.90 7.57 -5.72
N TYR A 212 -5.08 7.53 -5.08
CA TYR A 212 -5.65 8.71 -4.44
C TYR A 212 -4.83 9.14 -3.22
N ALA A 213 -4.41 8.20 -2.38
CA ALA A 213 -3.56 8.45 -1.23
C ALA A 213 -2.23 9.12 -1.64
N GLY A 214 -1.59 8.64 -2.72
CA GLY A 214 -0.33 9.19 -3.24
C GLY A 214 -0.45 10.58 -3.87
N VAL A 215 -1.59 10.88 -4.50
CA VAL A 215 -1.84 12.24 -5.01
C VAL A 215 -2.11 13.20 -3.85
N LEU A 216 -2.98 12.82 -2.91
CA LEU A 216 -3.32 13.63 -1.75
C LEU A 216 -2.10 13.88 -0.85
N SER A 217 -1.20 12.91 -0.72
CA SER A 217 -0.02 13.05 0.11
C SER A 217 0.94 14.13 -0.38
N GLY A 218 1.17 14.25 -1.69
CA GLY A 218 1.98 15.33 -2.24
C GLY A 218 1.39 16.73 -1.98
N PHE A 219 0.07 16.88 -2.14
CA PHE A 219 -0.60 18.15 -1.81
C PHE A 219 -0.55 18.46 -0.31
N LEU A 220 -0.77 17.47 0.55
CA LEU A 220 -0.73 17.66 2.00
C LEU A 220 0.68 17.94 2.50
N ALA A 221 1.70 17.23 2.01
CA ALA A 221 3.09 17.45 2.39
C ALA A 221 3.60 18.83 1.94
N SER A 222 3.21 19.29 0.74
CA SER A 222 3.60 20.63 0.27
C SER A 222 2.90 21.76 1.01
N TRP A 223 1.67 21.55 1.51
CA TRP A 223 0.94 22.56 2.27
C TRP A 223 1.29 22.58 3.76
N ALA A 224 1.38 21.40 4.39
CA ALA A 224 1.52 21.27 5.84
C ALA A 224 2.97 20.99 6.31
N GLY A 225 3.88 20.62 5.42
CA GLY A 225 5.20 20.10 5.80
C GLY A 225 5.15 18.61 6.18
N TYR A 226 6.33 17.97 6.26
CA TYR A 226 6.45 16.53 6.49
C TYR A 226 6.00 16.08 7.89
N ASP A 227 6.28 16.87 8.90
CA ASP A 227 5.93 16.61 10.31
C ASP A 227 4.41 16.53 10.51
N TYR A 228 3.67 17.56 10.09
CA TYR A 228 2.20 17.56 10.16
C TYR A 228 1.60 16.53 9.21
N PHE A 229 2.20 16.33 8.02
CA PHE A 229 1.76 15.33 7.07
C PHE A 229 1.75 13.91 7.66
N PHE A 230 2.84 13.49 8.30
CA PHE A 230 2.92 12.16 8.92
C PHE A 230 1.95 12.01 10.11
N GLY A 231 1.69 13.09 10.85
CA GLY A 231 0.62 13.12 11.85
C GLY A 231 -0.78 12.95 11.25
N ILE A 232 -1.06 13.64 10.14
CA ILE A 232 -2.34 13.54 9.41
C ILE A 232 -2.51 12.14 8.81
N SER A 233 -1.46 11.53 8.23
CA SER A 233 -1.53 10.17 7.69
C SER A 233 -1.83 9.14 8.79
N PHE A 234 -1.26 9.33 10.00
CA PHE A 234 -1.63 8.54 11.16
C PHE A 234 -3.10 8.69 11.52
N LEU A 235 -3.61 9.92 11.62
CA LEU A 235 -5.04 10.16 11.95
C LEU A 235 -5.98 9.56 10.90
N LEU A 236 -5.64 9.66 9.61
CA LEU A 236 -6.41 9.06 8.51
C LEU A 236 -6.38 7.53 8.50
N SER A 237 -5.41 6.91 9.17
CA SER A 237 -5.35 5.46 9.35
C SER A 237 -6.28 4.93 10.45
N LEU A 238 -6.71 5.78 11.40
CA LEU A 238 -7.54 5.37 12.53
C LEU A 238 -8.96 4.94 12.15
N PRO A 239 -9.68 5.60 11.21
CA PRO A 239 -10.98 5.13 10.74
C PRO A 239 -10.94 3.69 10.23
N ALA A 240 -9.84 3.29 9.59
CA ALA A 240 -9.66 1.93 9.10
C ALA A 240 -9.58 0.90 10.23
N LEU A 241 -8.94 1.26 11.35
CA LEU A 241 -8.92 0.42 12.56
C LEU A 241 -10.31 0.29 13.17
N GLY A 242 -11.09 1.38 13.20
CA GLY A 242 -12.48 1.36 13.68
C GLY A 242 -13.37 0.41 12.88
N LEU A 243 -13.16 0.33 11.56
CA LEU A 243 -13.92 -0.57 10.69
C LEU A 243 -13.71 -2.06 11.00
N ILE A 244 -12.57 -2.44 11.62
CA ILE A 244 -12.30 -3.83 12.03
C ILE A 244 -13.42 -4.37 12.93
N LEU A 245 -14.01 -3.52 13.79
CA LEU A 245 -15.09 -3.89 14.71
C LEU A 245 -16.38 -4.31 13.99
N PHE A 246 -16.62 -3.77 12.79
CA PHE A 246 -17.85 -4.00 12.04
C PHE A 246 -17.75 -5.16 11.05
N ILE A 247 -16.53 -5.62 10.76
CA ILE A 247 -16.27 -6.66 9.78
C ILE A 247 -16.46 -8.05 10.41
N PRO A 248 -17.24 -8.93 9.78
CA PRO A 248 -17.38 -10.31 10.22
C PRO A 248 -16.07 -11.06 9.90
N LEU A 249 -15.13 -11.03 10.84
CA LEU A 249 -13.95 -11.91 10.82
C LEU A 249 -14.41 -13.31 11.24
N ALA A 250 -15.08 -14.00 10.32
CA ALA A 250 -15.52 -15.37 10.52
C ALA A 250 -14.27 -16.26 10.68
N GLU A 251 -14.23 -17.01 11.78
CA GLU A 251 -13.23 -18.05 11.97
C GLU A 251 -13.69 -19.29 11.19
N PRO A 252 -12.81 -19.94 10.41
CA PRO A 252 -13.18 -21.19 9.76
C PRO A 252 -13.55 -22.21 10.85
N LYS A 253 -14.83 -22.58 10.92
CA LYS A 253 -15.34 -23.70 11.71
C LYS A 253 -14.92 -25.04 11.07
N ASN A 254 -13.61 -25.29 10.96
CA ASN A 254 -13.00 -26.62 11.03
C ASN A 254 -11.52 -26.52 10.66
N LYS A 255 -10.64 -27.00 11.55
CA LYS A 255 -9.21 -27.18 11.29
C LYS A 255 -8.91 -28.38 10.37
N GLU A 256 -9.93 -29.12 9.93
CA GLU A 256 -9.79 -30.35 9.12
C GLU A 256 -9.84 -30.14 7.60
N ALA A 257 -10.29 -28.99 7.11
CA ALA A 257 -10.42 -28.74 5.66
C ALA A 257 -9.13 -28.18 4.99
N LEU A 258 -8.01 -28.16 5.71
CA LEU A 258 -6.72 -27.65 5.23
C LEU A 258 -5.58 -28.68 5.38
N ARG A 259 -5.92 -29.96 5.59
CA ARG A 259 -4.99 -31.08 5.46
C ARG A 259 -5.20 -31.80 4.14
#